data_AF-A0A820IDK1-F1
#
_entry.id   AF-A0A820IDK1-F1
#
_cell.length_a   1.000
_cell.length_b   1.000
_cell.length_c   1.000
_cell.angle_alpha   90.00
_cell.angle_beta   90.00
_cell.angle_gamma   90.00
#
_symmetry.space_group_name_H-M   'P 1'
#
loop_
_entity.id
_entity.type
_entity.pdbx_description
1 polymer ?
#
loop_
_entity_poly.entity_id
_entity_poly.type
_entity_poly.pdbx_seq_one_letter_code
_entity_poly.pdbx_strand_id
1 'polypeptide(L)'
;ILDVGKVEIKIYQARDLSAKDINGKSDPFCVVELDSTRLRTHTIYKTLDPVWNKSFIIPVQDIHSVLELTIYDEDMNKTTEFIGKIAIPLLAIQNGEKKWMTLKDRKCCLPVKGIIEIEATLIYSNLSAIVRTFNPRQVRYYQQDGKFRVAVFKQHINRVRSALLHVVNVVKFIDYCFQWENPLLSFCTFIMSLLIVWNFELYMLPCALLLIFARNAVIEYRRGILGKPFATLGD
;
A
#
# COMPACT_ATOMS: atom_id res chain seq x y z
N ILE A 1 -5.90 3.65 27.82
CA ILE A 1 -5.81 2.18 27.76
C ILE A 1 -4.44 1.84 28.30
N LEU A 2 -4.35 1.08 29.39
CA LEU A 2 -3.07 0.71 29.99
C LEU A 2 -2.71 -0.68 29.47
N ASP A 3 -1.57 -0.78 28.81
CA ASP A 3 -1.02 -2.06 28.37
C ASP A 3 -0.64 -2.89 29.60
N VAL A 4 -0.97 -4.18 29.58
CA VAL A 4 -0.69 -5.11 30.69
C VAL A 4 0.74 -5.64 30.66
N GLY A 5 1.41 -5.51 29.51
CA GLY A 5 2.75 -6.00 29.28
C GLY A 5 3.25 -5.71 27.86
N LYS A 6 4.31 -6.40 27.47
CA LYS A 6 4.89 -6.38 26.13
C LYS A 6 5.37 -7.76 25.73
N VAL A 7 5.30 -8.06 24.44
CA VAL A 7 5.90 -9.23 23.82
C VAL A 7 7.01 -8.75 22.90
N GLU A 8 8.21 -9.27 23.13
CA GLU A 8 9.30 -9.18 22.17
C GLU A 8 9.30 -10.44 21.33
N ILE A 9 9.20 -10.30 20.01
CA ILE A 9 9.28 -11.41 19.07
C ILE A 9 10.37 -11.18 18.04
N LYS A 10 11.20 -12.19 17.83
CA LYS A 10 12.25 -12.21 16.84
C LYS A 10 11.97 -13.30 15.81
N ILE A 11 11.88 -12.88 14.55
CA ILE A 11 11.59 -13.71 13.40
C ILE A 11 12.91 -13.88 12.64
N TYR A 12 13.44 -15.10 12.65
CA TYR A 12 14.74 -15.38 12.05
C TYR A 12 14.60 -15.69 10.57
N GLN A 13 13.97 -16.83 10.27
CA GLN A 13 13.89 -17.38 8.92
C GLN A 13 12.70 -18.32 8.78
N ALA A 14 12.29 -18.59 7.54
CA ALA A 14 11.43 -19.71 7.22
C ALA A 14 12.14 -20.64 6.24
N ARG A 15 11.69 -21.89 6.18
CA ARG A 15 12.23 -22.92 5.27
C ARG A 15 11.13 -23.73 4.62
N ASP A 16 11.42 -24.21 3.42
CA ASP A 16 10.56 -25.09 2.63
C ASP A 16 9.15 -24.54 2.42
N LEU A 17 9.04 -23.24 2.13
CA LEU A 17 7.76 -22.60 1.84
C LEU A 17 7.12 -23.17 0.55
N SER A 18 5.79 -23.06 0.44
CA SER A 18 5.08 -23.36 -0.80
C SER A 18 5.41 -22.30 -1.86
N ALA A 19 5.89 -22.73 -3.04
CA ALA A 19 5.99 -21.85 -4.19
C ALA A 19 4.60 -21.42 -4.67
N LYS A 20 4.42 -20.13 -4.96
CA LYS A 20 3.19 -19.58 -5.52
C LYS A 20 3.40 -18.90 -6.87
N ASP A 21 4.62 -18.43 -7.16
CA ASP A 21 4.93 -17.85 -8.47
C ASP A 21 5.10 -18.92 -9.55
N ILE A 22 4.82 -18.52 -10.79
CA ILE A 22 5.07 -19.30 -12.02
C ILE A 22 6.55 -19.74 -12.12
N ASN A 23 7.46 -18.97 -11.53
CA ASN A 23 8.89 -19.26 -11.48
C ASN A 23 9.28 -20.37 -10.49
N GLY A 24 8.31 -21.00 -9.80
CA GLY A 24 8.56 -22.02 -8.79
C GLY A 24 9.18 -21.46 -7.51
N LYS A 25 9.05 -20.15 -7.28
CA LYS A 25 9.53 -19.45 -6.09
C LYS A 25 8.40 -18.61 -5.48
N SER A 26 8.73 -17.84 -4.45
CA SER A 26 7.86 -16.87 -3.83
C SER A 26 8.69 -15.65 -3.41
N ASP A 27 8.00 -14.55 -3.15
CA ASP A 27 8.46 -13.32 -2.55
C ASP A 27 7.90 -13.18 -1.11
N PRO A 28 8.32 -14.05 -0.16
CA PRO A 28 7.68 -14.15 1.15
C PRO A 28 7.99 -12.97 2.09
N PHE A 29 6.96 -12.55 2.82
CA PHE A 29 7.05 -11.67 3.98
C PHE A 29 6.17 -12.17 5.13
N CYS A 30 6.58 -11.88 6.37
CA CYS A 30 5.83 -12.27 7.57
C CYS A 30 5.10 -11.07 8.16
N VAL A 31 3.84 -11.28 8.54
CA VAL A 31 2.99 -10.33 9.24
C VAL A 31 2.77 -10.85 10.66
N VAL A 32 3.04 -9.99 11.63
CA VAL A 32 2.81 -10.24 13.06
C VAL A 32 1.57 -9.48 13.48
N GLU A 33 0.61 -10.19 14.06
CA GLU A 33 -0.62 -9.61 14.56
C GLU A 33 -0.81 -9.98 16.03
N LEU A 34 -1.02 -8.96 16.86
CA LEU A 34 -1.39 -9.12 18.26
C LEU A 34 -2.28 -7.95 18.68
N ASP A 35 -3.44 -8.26 19.25
CA ASP A 35 -4.46 -7.29 19.63
C ASP A 35 -4.86 -6.36 18.47
N SER A 36 -4.57 -5.05 18.57
CA SER A 36 -4.80 -4.04 17.53
C SER A 36 -3.53 -3.70 16.74
N THR A 37 -2.42 -4.39 17.02
CA THR A 37 -1.12 -4.13 16.39
C THR A 37 -0.87 -5.11 15.26
N ARG A 38 -0.51 -4.59 14.08
CA ARG A 38 -0.16 -5.37 12.89
C ARG A 38 1.14 -4.84 12.31
N LEU A 39 2.19 -5.65 12.38
CA LEU A 39 3.53 -5.31 11.88
C LEU A 39 3.93 -6.28 10.78
N ARG A 40 4.82 -5.87 9.89
CA ARG A 40 5.32 -6.75 8.81
C ARG A 40 6.83 -6.67 8.67
N THR A 41 7.44 -7.78 8.26
CA THR A 41 8.84 -7.82 7.84
C THR A 41 9.00 -7.21 6.44
N HIS A 42 10.25 -7.05 6.02
CA HIS A 42 10.56 -6.77 4.63
C HIS A 42 10.35 -8.04 3.78
N THR A 43 10.07 -7.85 2.51
CA THR A 43 9.89 -8.92 1.53
C THR A 43 11.25 -9.40 1.04
N ILE A 44 11.48 -10.71 1.02
CA ILE A 44 12.66 -11.30 0.38
C ILE A 44 12.23 -11.88 -0.96
N TYR A 45 12.83 -11.41 -2.05
CA TYR A 45 12.41 -11.80 -3.38
C TYR A 45 12.99 -13.16 -3.81
N LYS A 46 12.20 -13.96 -4.53
CA LYS A 46 12.59 -15.17 -5.26
C LYS A 46 13.28 -16.20 -4.36
N THR A 47 12.66 -16.53 -3.25
CA THR A 47 13.14 -17.57 -2.32
C THR A 47 12.01 -18.33 -1.63
N LEU A 48 12.26 -19.62 -1.33
CA LEU A 48 11.40 -20.43 -0.46
C LEU A 48 11.97 -20.56 0.97
N ASP A 49 13.18 -20.06 1.17
CA ASP A 49 13.90 -20.09 2.46
C ASP A 49 14.32 -18.66 2.85
N PRO A 50 13.36 -17.77 3.15
CA PRO A 50 13.66 -16.38 3.48
C PRO A 50 14.32 -16.25 4.85
N VAL A 51 15.27 -15.33 4.95
CA VAL A 51 15.92 -14.94 6.20
C VAL A 51 15.62 -13.46 6.45
N TRP A 52 14.82 -13.17 7.48
CA TRP A 52 14.40 -11.80 7.80
C TRP A 52 15.21 -11.19 8.95
N ASN A 53 15.58 -11.97 9.96
CA ASN A 53 16.27 -11.50 11.17
C ASN A 53 15.68 -10.19 11.75
N LYS A 54 14.35 -10.16 11.92
CA LYS A 54 13.61 -8.97 12.34
C LYS A 54 13.00 -9.17 13.71
N SER A 55 13.19 -8.21 14.61
CA SER A 55 12.54 -8.16 15.91
C SER A 55 11.45 -7.09 15.96
N PHE A 56 10.42 -7.38 16.74
CA PHE A 56 9.32 -6.48 17.04
C PHE A 56 9.03 -6.49 18.53
N ILE A 57 8.68 -5.33 19.08
CA ILE A 57 8.19 -5.18 20.45
C ILE A 57 6.74 -4.72 20.33
N ILE A 58 5.82 -5.53 20.83
CA ILE A 58 4.38 -5.29 20.69
C ILE A 58 3.78 -5.13 22.10
N PRO A 59 3.06 -4.03 22.38
CA PRO A 59 2.33 -3.90 23.63
C PRO A 59 1.22 -4.95 23.72
N VAL A 60 1.06 -5.54 24.89
CA VAL A 60 0.01 -6.52 25.18
C VAL A 60 -1.13 -5.81 25.88
N GLN A 61 -2.32 -5.88 25.30
CA GLN A 61 -3.54 -5.34 25.91
C GLN A 61 -4.30 -6.42 26.69
N ASP A 62 -4.20 -7.68 26.29
CA ASP A 62 -4.87 -8.82 26.92
C ASP A 62 -3.92 -10.03 26.95
N ILE A 63 -3.72 -10.63 28.12
CA ILE A 63 -2.86 -11.80 28.30
C ILE A 63 -3.44 -13.07 27.68
N HIS A 64 -4.76 -13.11 27.47
CA HIS A 64 -5.45 -14.23 26.81
C HIS A 64 -5.47 -14.09 25.29
N SER A 65 -4.87 -13.03 24.74
CA SER A 65 -4.72 -12.89 23.30
C SER A 65 -3.75 -13.91 22.71
N VAL A 66 -3.84 -14.03 21.40
CA VAL A 66 -3.06 -14.98 20.60
C VAL A 66 -2.19 -14.16 19.67
N LEU A 67 -0.89 -14.44 19.70
CA LEU A 67 0.09 -13.91 18.77
C LEU A 67 -0.01 -14.69 17.47
N GLU A 68 -0.39 -14.01 16.40
CA GLU A 68 -0.53 -14.61 15.08
C GLU A 68 0.62 -14.16 14.17
N LEU A 69 1.27 -15.13 13.53
CA LEU A 69 2.30 -14.88 12.53
C LEU A 69 1.83 -15.49 11.22
N THR A 70 1.63 -14.66 10.22
CA THR A 70 1.16 -15.11 8.91
C THR A 70 2.19 -14.77 7.83
N ILE A 71 2.60 -15.77 7.07
CA ILE A 71 3.47 -15.61 5.92
C ILE A 71 2.60 -15.45 4.67
N TYR A 72 2.89 -14.40 3.92
CA TYR A 72 2.27 -14.10 2.64
C TYR A 72 3.32 -14.04 1.54
N ASP A 73 2.88 -14.27 0.32
CA ASP A 73 3.60 -13.96 -0.90
C ASP A 73 3.22 -12.56 -1.40
N GLU A 74 4.17 -11.77 -1.88
CA GLU A 74 3.93 -10.43 -2.43
C GLU A 74 4.05 -10.42 -3.96
N ASP A 75 2.93 -10.52 -4.67
CA ASP A 75 2.94 -10.43 -6.13
C ASP A 75 3.08 -8.97 -6.62
N MET A 76 3.74 -8.80 -7.79
CA MET A 76 3.86 -7.50 -8.46
C MET A 76 2.49 -6.83 -8.75
N ASN A 77 1.41 -7.59 -8.85
CA ASN A 77 0.06 -7.12 -9.14
C ASN A 77 -0.84 -6.93 -7.91
N LYS A 78 -0.24 -6.84 -6.70
CA LYS A 78 -0.88 -6.53 -5.40
C LYS A 78 -1.78 -7.60 -4.80
N THR A 79 -1.94 -8.74 -5.43
CA THR A 79 -2.52 -9.91 -4.76
C THR A 79 -1.48 -10.43 -3.79
N THR A 80 -1.77 -10.38 -2.48
CA THR A 80 -0.94 -11.08 -1.51
C THR A 80 -1.52 -12.47 -1.31
N GLU A 81 -0.77 -13.51 -1.68
CA GLU A 81 -1.23 -14.88 -1.51
C GLU A 81 -0.86 -15.40 -0.11
N PHE A 82 -1.75 -16.16 0.51
CA PHE A 82 -1.47 -16.78 1.80
C PHE A 82 -0.60 -18.03 1.61
N ILE A 83 0.51 -18.11 2.35
CA ILE A 83 1.38 -19.30 2.37
C ILE A 83 1.08 -20.16 3.59
N GLY A 84 1.04 -19.55 4.77
CA GLY A 84 0.82 -20.28 6.02
C GLY A 84 0.80 -19.37 7.23
N LYS A 85 0.25 -19.85 8.34
CA LYS A 85 0.28 -19.11 9.61
C LYS A 85 0.52 -19.99 10.82
N ILE A 86 0.96 -19.36 11.90
CA ILE A 86 1.00 -19.95 13.24
C ILE A 86 0.29 -19.01 14.22
N ALA A 87 -0.30 -19.61 15.24
CA ALA A 87 -1.06 -18.93 16.28
C ALA A 87 -0.58 -19.44 17.63
N ILE A 88 -0.06 -18.55 18.46
CA ILE A 88 0.58 -18.86 19.73
C ILE A 88 -0.17 -18.11 20.83
N PRO A 89 -0.90 -18.78 21.72
CA PRO A 89 -1.45 -18.14 22.90
C PRO A 89 -0.32 -17.52 23.73
N LEU A 90 -0.47 -16.28 24.19
CA LEU A 90 0.61 -15.60 24.92
C LEU A 90 1.07 -16.38 26.15
N LEU A 91 0.13 -16.97 26.88
CA LEU A 91 0.39 -17.81 28.05
C LEU A 91 1.17 -19.11 27.74
N ALA A 92 1.23 -19.52 26.47
CA ALA A 92 1.98 -20.72 26.05
C ALA A 92 3.42 -20.40 25.61
N ILE A 93 3.84 -19.13 25.64
CA ILE A 93 5.17 -18.71 25.23
C ILE A 93 6.20 -19.17 26.26
N GLN A 94 7.25 -19.85 25.79
CA GLN A 94 8.45 -20.16 26.57
C GLN A 94 9.48 -19.07 26.30
N ASN A 95 9.72 -18.22 27.31
CA ASN A 95 10.53 -17.02 27.15
C ASN A 95 11.97 -17.33 26.74
N GLY A 96 12.43 -16.70 25.64
CA GLY A 96 13.81 -16.81 25.15
C GLY A 96 14.15 -18.14 24.46
N GLU A 97 13.17 -19.03 24.25
CA GLU A 97 13.41 -20.28 23.52
C GLU A 97 13.33 -20.04 22.01
N LYS A 98 14.41 -20.38 21.29
CA LYS A 98 14.42 -20.39 19.83
C LYS A 98 13.86 -21.71 19.33
N LYS A 99 12.77 -21.66 18.56
CA LYS A 99 12.03 -22.86 18.15
C LYS A 99 11.55 -22.81 16.71
N TRP A 100 11.58 -23.98 16.07
CA TRP A 100 10.94 -24.23 14.78
C TRP A 100 9.47 -24.58 14.95
N MET A 101 8.61 -23.93 14.19
CA MET A 101 7.18 -24.16 14.19
C MET A 101 6.67 -24.46 12.78
N THR A 102 5.84 -25.49 12.65
CA THR A 102 5.20 -25.85 11.38
C THR A 102 4.08 -24.86 11.05
N LEU A 103 4.06 -24.40 9.81
CA LEU A 103 2.99 -23.54 9.31
C LEU A 103 1.67 -24.32 9.24
N LYS A 104 0.56 -23.60 9.44
CA LYS A 104 -0.79 -24.15 9.37
C LYS A 104 -1.64 -23.34 8.39
N ASP A 105 -2.76 -23.93 8.01
CA ASP A 105 -3.74 -23.30 7.12
C ASP A 105 -4.45 -22.10 7.79
N ARG A 106 -5.26 -21.34 7.03
CA ARG A 106 -6.03 -20.18 7.47
C ARG A 106 -6.93 -20.43 8.69
N LYS A 107 -7.35 -21.68 8.92
CA LYS A 107 -8.13 -22.06 10.11
C LYS A 107 -7.27 -22.61 11.26
N CYS A 108 -5.95 -22.70 11.09
CA CYS A 108 -5.02 -23.35 12.02
C CYS A 108 -5.32 -24.84 12.30
N CYS A 109 -6.12 -25.50 11.47
CA CYS A 109 -6.53 -26.89 11.68
C CYS A 109 -5.52 -27.90 11.12
N LEU A 110 -5.00 -27.63 9.92
CA LEU A 110 -4.15 -28.55 9.18
C LEU A 110 -2.74 -27.97 9.01
N PRO A 111 -1.69 -28.80 9.09
CA PRO A 111 -0.34 -28.39 8.74
C PRO A 111 -0.25 -28.08 7.25
N VAL A 112 0.53 -27.06 6.92
CA VAL A 112 0.83 -26.63 5.54
C VAL A 112 2.35 -26.69 5.35
N LYS A 113 2.77 -26.74 4.09
CA LYS A 113 4.18 -26.78 3.71
C LYS A 113 4.94 -25.57 4.28
N GLY A 114 6.06 -25.84 4.93
CA GLY A 114 6.99 -24.85 5.45
C GLY A 114 7.05 -24.79 6.98
N ILE A 115 8.20 -24.35 7.46
CA ILE A 115 8.50 -24.16 8.88
C ILE A 115 9.09 -22.77 9.10
N ILE A 116 8.83 -22.18 10.25
CA ILE A 116 9.35 -20.86 10.64
C ILE A 116 10.11 -20.96 11.95
N GLU A 117 11.25 -20.28 12.04
CA GLU A 117 12.09 -20.20 13.22
C GLU A 117 11.88 -18.85 13.93
N ILE A 118 11.41 -18.91 15.17
CA ILE A 118 11.09 -17.73 15.97
C ILE A 118 11.62 -17.87 17.40
N GLU A 119 11.72 -16.73 18.08
CA GLU A 119 11.98 -16.62 19.51
C GLU A 119 11.06 -15.53 20.06
N ALA A 120 10.36 -15.82 21.15
CA ALA A 120 9.42 -14.89 21.76
C ALA A 120 9.64 -14.80 23.27
N THR A 121 9.51 -13.59 23.80
CA THR A 121 9.66 -13.28 25.22
C THR A 121 8.50 -12.40 25.65
N LEU A 122 7.68 -12.91 26.58
CA LEU A 122 6.53 -12.23 27.14
C LEU A 122 6.88 -11.65 28.52
N ILE A 123 6.66 -10.35 28.70
CA ILE A 123 6.88 -9.62 29.95
C ILE A 123 5.57 -8.92 30.32
N TYR A 124 4.95 -9.27 31.43
CA TYR A 124 3.68 -8.67 31.88
C TYR A 124 3.61 -8.57 33.41
N SER A 125 2.75 -7.67 33.89
CA SER A 125 2.44 -7.52 35.32
C SER A 125 1.18 -8.32 35.66
N ASN A 126 1.25 -9.18 36.69
CA ASN A 126 0.12 -10.01 37.12
C ASN A 126 -1.09 -9.17 37.57
N LEU A 127 -0.87 -8.10 38.32
CA LEU A 127 -1.96 -7.27 38.85
C LEU A 127 -2.70 -6.52 37.74
N SER A 128 -1.95 -5.95 36.79
CA SER A 128 -2.54 -5.27 35.63
C SER A 128 -3.32 -6.23 34.75
N ALA A 129 -2.83 -7.46 34.58
CA ALA A 129 -3.50 -8.51 33.81
C ALA A 129 -4.83 -8.94 34.46
N ILE A 130 -4.85 -9.15 35.78
CA ILE A 130 -6.07 -9.55 36.52
C ILE A 130 -7.18 -8.51 36.37
N VAL A 131 -6.88 -7.23 36.58
CA VAL A 131 -7.87 -6.15 36.46
C VAL A 131 -8.44 -6.08 35.04
N ARG A 132 -7.61 -6.34 34.03
CA ARG A 132 -8.01 -6.30 32.63
C ARG A 132 -8.94 -7.43 32.23
N THR A 133 -8.79 -8.64 32.79
CA THR A 133 -9.64 -9.81 32.50
C THR A 133 -11.13 -9.54 32.76
N PHE A 134 -11.46 -8.64 33.69
CA PHE A 134 -12.84 -8.27 34.00
C PHE A 134 -13.44 -7.24 33.02
N ASN A 135 -12.62 -6.60 32.20
CA ASN A 135 -13.08 -5.55 31.29
C ASN A 135 -13.27 -6.14 29.88
N PRO A 136 -14.40 -5.89 29.19
CA PRO A 136 -14.72 -6.55 27.93
C PRO A 136 -13.65 -6.33 26.84
N ARG A 137 -13.58 -7.30 25.93
CA ARG A 137 -12.67 -7.24 24.78
C ARG A 137 -13.11 -6.11 23.86
N GLN A 138 -12.21 -5.16 23.61
CA GLN A 138 -12.49 -4.04 22.71
C GLN A 138 -12.44 -4.51 21.25
N VAL A 139 -13.22 -3.85 20.39
CA VAL A 139 -13.25 -4.13 18.95
C VAL A 139 -11.90 -3.74 18.33
N ARG A 140 -11.31 -4.63 17.55
CA ARG A 140 -10.00 -4.45 16.92
C ARG A 140 -10.12 -3.46 15.75
N TYR A 141 -9.57 -2.26 15.88
CA TYR A 141 -9.38 -1.36 14.76
C TYR A 141 -7.93 -1.50 14.26
N TYR A 142 -7.75 -2.08 13.08
CA TYR A 142 -6.45 -2.10 12.42
C TYR A 142 -6.19 -0.73 11.80
N GLN A 143 -5.32 0.08 12.43
CA GLN A 143 -4.76 1.26 11.76
C GLN A 143 -3.85 0.74 10.65
N GLN A 144 -4.32 0.74 9.40
CA GLN A 144 -3.43 0.45 8.28
C GLN A 144 -2.47 1.63 8.13
N ASP A 145 -1.21 1.44 8.50
CA ASP A 145 -0.15 2.34 8.05
C ASP A 145 -0.20 2.40 6.53
N GLY A 146 -0.47 3.58 5.98
CA GLY A 146 -0.67 3.78 4.56
C GLY A 146 0.55 3.28 3.78
N LYS A 147 0.44 2.10 3.15
CA LYS A 147 1.53 1.55 2.33
C LYS A 147 1.82 2.51 1.19
N PHE A 148 3.04 3.06 1.13
CA PHE A 148 3.50 3.84 0.00
C PHE A 148 3.50 2.95 -1.26
N ARG A 149 2.58 3.22 -2.19
CA ARG A 149 2.39 2.41 -3.40
C ARG A 149 3.39 2.84 -4.46
N VAL A 150 4.58 2.24 -4.47
CA VAL A 150 5.65 2.53 -5.45
C VAL A 150 5.15 2.46 -6.89
N ALA A 151 4.24 1.53 -7.21
CA ALA A 151 3.63 1.43 -8.53
C ALA A 151 2.77 2.67 -8.91
N VAL A 152 2.00 3.21 -7.96
CA VAL A 152 1.20 4.43 -8.17
C VAL A 152 2.13 5.63 -8.36
N PHE A 153 3.19 5.72 -7.55
CA PHE A 153 4.22 6.75 -7.69
C PHE A 153 4.93 6.67 -9.05
N LYS A 154 5.32 5.47 -9.49
CA LYS A 154 5.92 5.24 -10.81
C LYS A 154 4.96 5.61 -11.95
N GLN A 155 3.67 5.32 -11.81
CA GLN A 155 2.67 5.71 -12.79
C GLN A 155 2.53 7.23 -12.88
N HIS A 156 2.60 7.95 -11.76
CA HIS A 156 2.59 9.41 -11.73
C HIS A 156 3.84 9.98 -12.38
N ILE A 157 5.02 9.44 -12.09
CA ILE A 157 6.28 9.83 -12.75
C ILE A 157 6.20 9.62 -14.26
N ASN A 158 5.69 8.48 -14.72
CA ASN A 158 5.57 8.19 -16.15
C ASN A 158 4.61 9.17 -16.85
N ARG A 159 3.51 9.56 -16.19
CA ARG A 159 2.60 10.60 -16.71
C ARG A 159 3.30 11.94 -16.86
N VAL A 160 4.05 12.36 -15.84
CA VAL A 160 4.83 13.61 -15.86
C VAL A 160 5.88 13.56 -16.98
N ARG A 161 6.62 12.45 -17.11
CA ARG A 161 7.60 12.27 -18.18
C ARG A 161 6.96 12.33 -19.56
N SER A 162 5.80 11.69 -19.77
CA SER A 162 5.06 11.75 -21.03
C SER A 162 4.64 13.19 -21.35
N ALA A 163 4.11 13.93 -20.36
CA ALA A 163 3.73 15.32 -20.53
C ALA A 163 4.92 16.21 -20.89
N LEU A 164 6.06 16.05 -20.21
CA LEU A 164 7.30 16.77 -20.53
C LEU A 164 7.79 16.47 -21.95
N LEU A 165 7.74 15.21 -22.39
CA LEU A 165 8.08 14.83 -23.76
C LEU A 165 7.15 15.49 -24.79
N HIS A 166 5.85 15.59 -24.52
CA HIS A 166 4.93 16.32 -25.39
C HIS A 166 5.28 17.81 -25.48
N VAL A 167 5.63 18.44 -24.36
CA VAL A 167 6.06 19.85 -24.35
C VAL A 167 7.33 20.04 -25.19
N VAL A 168 8.35 19.20 -24.98
CA VAL A 168 9.59 19.26 -25.78
C VAL A 168 9.31 19.06 -27.27
N ASN A 169 8.41 18.13 -27.63
CA ASN A 169 8.04 17.91 -29.02
C ASN A 169 7.32 19.11 -29.64
N VAL A 170 6.46 19.81 -28.89
CA VAL A 170 5.82 21.04 -29.34
C VAL A 170 6.83 22.15 -29.55
N VAL A 171 7.77 22.34 -28.61
CA VAL A 171 8.84 23.35 -28.75
C VAL A 171 9.67 23.07 -30.01
N LYS A 172 10.10 21.82 -30.23
CA LYS A 172 10.81 21.43 -31.46
C LYS A 172 10.00 21.66 -32.72
N PHE A 173 8.68 21.43 -32.68
CA PHE A 173 7.80 21.70 -33.82
C PHE A 173 7.69 23.19 -34.11
N ILE A 174 7.65 24.03 -33.07
CA ILE A 174 7.68 25.49 -33.21
C ILE A 174 9.01 25.93 -33.83
N ASP A 175 10.14 25.44 -33.33
CA ASP A 175 11.46 25.73 -33.89
C ASP A 175 11.56 25.30 -35.36
N TYR A 176 11.04 24.11 -35.70
CA TYR A 176 10.97 23.61 -37.07
C TYR A 176 10.15 24.53 -38.00
N CYS A 177 9.03 25.07 -37.51
CA CYS A 177 8.22 26.03 -38.25
C CYS A 177 8.94 27.39 -38.45
N PHE A 178 9.73 27.83 -37.45
CA PHE A 178 10.47 29.10 -37.55
C PHE A 178 11.75 29.00 -38.39
N GLN A 179 12.38 27.83 -38.46
CA GLN A 179 13.56 27.59 -39.28
C GLN A 179 13.25 27.44 -40.78
N TRP A 180 11.97 27.45 -41.18
CA TRP A 180 11.52 27.33 -42.57
C TRP A 180 12.06 26.07 -43.29
N GLU A 181 12.42 25.01 -42.57
CA GLU A 181 12.92 23.75 -43.16
C GLU A 181 11.89 23.12 -44.11
N ASN A 182 10.59 23.36 -43.88
CA ASN A 182 9.52 23.04 -44.82
C ASN A 182 8.64 24.27 -45.10
N PRO A 183 8.77 24.89 -46.29
CA PRO A 183 8.12 26.16 -46.58
C PRO A 183 6.60 26.03 -46.69
N LEU A 184 6.08 24.88 -47.14
CA LEU A 184 4.62 24.65 -47.25
C LEU A 184 3.95 24.55 -45.88
N LEU A 185 4.57 23.82 -44.95
CA LEU A 185 4.02 23.63 -43.61
C LEU A 185 4.05 24.94 -42.80
N SER A 186 5.16 25.68 -42.90
CA SER A 186 5.36 26.98 -42.23
C SER A 186 4.41 28.06 -42.76
N PHE A 187 4.12 28.03 -44.07
CA PHE A 187 3.12 28.91 -44.69
C PHE A 187 1.69 28.55 -44.25
N CYS A 188 1.35 27.25 -44.21
CA CYS A 188 0.05 26.80 -43.70
C CYS A 188 -0.16 27.16 -42.22
N THR A 189 0.84 26.98 -41.36
CA THR A 189 0.75 27.38 -39.94
C THR A 189 0.64 28.90 -39.80
N PHE A 190 1.32 29.68 -40.64
CA PHE A 190 1.17 31.14 -40.69
C PHE A 190 -0.23 31.57 -41.12
N ILE A 191 -0.79 30.99 -42.19
CA ILE A 191 -2.18 31.24 -42.62
C ILE A 191 -3.17 30.87 -41.50
N MET A 192 -3.00 29.71 -40.85
CA MET A 192 -3.84 29.31 -39.73
C MET A 192 -3.73 30.30 -38.57
N SER A 193 -2.54 30.82 -38.27
CA SER A 193 -2.34 31.85 -37.24
C SER A 193 -3.04 33.16 -37.61
N LEU A 194 -2.98 33.59 -38.87
CA LEU A 194 -3.67 34.78 -39.37
C LEU A 194 -5.19 34.60 -39.32
N LEU A 195 -5.72 33.43 -39.70
CA LEU A 195 -7.14 33.12 -39.58
C LEU A 195 -7.61 33.14 -38.13
N ILE A 196 -6.80 32.62 -37.20
CA ILE A 196 -7.08 32.67 -35.76
C ILE A 196 -7.08 34.13 -35.30
N VAL A 197 -6.04 34.91 -35.57
CA VAL A 197 -5.95 36.32 -35.17
C VAL A 197 -7.07 37.17 -35.79
N TRP A 198 -7.47 36.85 -37.02
CA TRP A 198 -8.56 37.55 -37.73
C TRP A 198 -9.95 37.23 -37.17
N ASN A 199 -10.17 36.01 -36.63
CA ASN A 199 -11.47 35.59 -36.10
C ASN A 199 -11.57 35.67 -34.57
N PHE A 200 -10.45 35.66 -33.84
CA PHE A 200 -10.42 35.72 -32.38
C PHE A 200 -10.09 37.14 -31.89
N GLU A 201 -11.12 37.87 -31.50
CA GLU A 201 -10.96 39.11 -30.75
C GLU A 201 -10.58 38.80 -29.28
N LEU A 202 -9.68 39.61 -28.69
CA LEU A 202 -9.08 39.38 -27.37
C LEU A 202 -10.11 39.23 -26.23
N TYR A 203 -11.31 39.81 -26.37
CA TYR A 203 -12.40 39.68 -25.40
C TYR A 203 -13.10 38.31 -25.43
N MET A 204 -12.87 37.47 -26.46
CA MET A 204 -13.46 36.13 -26.53
C MET A 204 -12.75 35.11 -25.63
N LEU A 205 -11.55 35.43 -25.15
CA LEU A 205 -10.79 34.59 -24.20
C LEU A 205 -11.53 34.38 -22.87
N PRO A 206 -12.06 35.43 -22.20
CA PRO A 206 -12.96 35.28 -21.05
C PRO A 206 -14.18 34.39 -21.34
N CYS A 207 -14.80 34.53 -22.52
CA CYS A 207 -15.97 33.73 -22.90
C CYS A 207 -15.63 32.25 -23.13
N ALA A 208 -14.49 31.96 -23.76
CA ALA A 208 -14.00 30.58 -23.94
C ALA A 208 -13.66 29.90 -22.61
N LEU A 209 -13.04 30.64 -21.68
CA LEU A 209 -12.81 30.20 -20.30
C LEU A 209 -14.14 29.89 -19.59
N LEU A 210 -15.13 30.78 -19.71
CA LEU A 210 -16.48 30.56 -19.18
C LEU A 210 -17.15 29.31 -19.75
N LEU A 211 -16.99 29.01 -21.04
CA LEU A 211 -17.52 27.79 -21.65
C LEU A 211 -16.84 26.52 -21.13
N ILE A 212 -15.52 26.57 -20.87
CA ILE A 212 -14.80 25.45 -20.24
C ILE A 212 -15.28 25.23 -18.81
N PHE A 213 -15.46 26.31 -18.04
CA PHE A 213 -16.03 26.22 -16.68
C PHE A 213 -17.47 25.72 -16.70
N ALA A 214 -18.30 26.19 -17.63
CA ALA A 214 -19.68 25.73 -17.79
C ALA A 214 -19.72 24.24 -18.17
N ARG A 215 -18.85 23.78 -19.08
CA ARG A 215 -18.73 22.37 -19.43
C ARG A 215 -18.31 21.53 -18.23
N ASN A 216 -17.31 21.96 -17.47
CA ASN A 216 -16.89 21.28 -16.24
C ASN A 216 -18.00 21.28 -15.18
N ALA A 217 -18.74 22.38 -15.02
CA ALA A 217 -19.88 22.45 -14.11
C ALA A 217 -21.01 21.50 -14.52
N VAL A 218 -21.30 21.37 -15.82
CA VAL A 218 -22.28 20.39 -16.35
C VAL A 218 -21.80 18.95 -16.12
N ILE A 219 -20.50 18.67 -16.26
CA ILE A 219 -19.92 17.35 -15.97
C ILE A 219 -20.05 17.03 -14.48
N GLU A 220 -19.75 17.99 -13.60
CA GLU A 220 -19.87 17.84 -12.13
C GLU A 220 -21.33 17.77 -11.66
N TYR A 221 -22.24 18.46 -12.32
CA TYR A 221 -23.69 18.33 -12.14
C TYR A 221 -24.17 16.93 -12.55
N ARG A 222 -23.74 16.42 -13.72
CA ARG A 222 -24.02 15.04 -14.15
C ARG A 222 -23.40 13.98 -13.25
N ARG A 223 -22.28 14.28 -12.57
CA ARG A 223 -21.67 13.42 -11.54
C ARG A 223 -22.39 13.48 -10.20
N GLY A 224 -23.40 14.35 -10.03
CA GLY A 224 -24.21 14.46 -8.82
C GLY A 224 -23.52 15.17 -7.65
N ILE A 225 -22.46 15.94 -7.92
CA ILE A 225 -21.64 16.57 -6.87
C ILE A 225 -22.20 17.96 -6.46
N LEU A 226 -22.76 18.71 -7.41
CA LEU A 226 -23.34 20.05 -7.16
C LEU A 226 -24.71 20.05 -6.43
N GLY A 227 -25.33 18.88 -6.22
CA GLY A 227 -26.62 18.74 -5.54
C GLY A 227 -26.54 18.33 -4.07
N LYS A 228 -25.33 18.14 -3.52
CA LYS A 228 -25.15 17.82 -2.10
C LYS A 228 -25.02 19.13 -1.31
N PRO A 229 -25.86 19.37 -0.29
CA PRO A 229 -25.69 20.53 0.59
C PRO A 229 -24.30 20.50 1.21
N PHE A 230 -23.70 21.69 1.37
CA PHE A 230 -22.33 21.97 1.85
C PHE A 230 -22.00 21.42 3.27
N ALA A 231 -22.92 20.67 3.89
CA ALA A 231 -22.79 20.16 5.25
C ALA A 231 -22.36 18.69 5.29
N THR A 232 -21.18 18.34 4.78
CA THR A 232 -20.42 17.14 5.22
C THR A 232 -18.94 17.24 4.76
N LEU A 233 -18.26 18.33 5.10
CA LEU A 233 -16.80 18.46 4.95
C LEU A 233 -16.25 18.91 6.31
N GLY A 234 -16.44 18.06 7.30
CA GLY A 234 -16.11 18.30 8.69
C GLY A 234 -16.73 17.22 9.54
N ASP A 235 -16.25 15.99 9.38
CA ASP A 235 -16.15 14.91 10.37
C ASP A 235 -15.31 13.77 9.77
#